data_AF-A0A845QDK8-F1
#
_entry.id   AF-A0A845QDK8-F1
#
_cell.length_a   1.000
_cell.length_b   1.000
_cell.length_c   1.000
_cell.angle_alpha   90.00
_cell.angle_beta   90.00
_cell.angle_gamma   90.00
#
_symmetry.space_group_name_H-M   'P 1'
#
loop_
_entity.id
_entity.type
_entity.pdbx_description
1 polymer ?
#
loop_
_entity_poly.entity_id
_entity_poly.type
_entity_poly.pdbx_seq_one_letter_code
_entity_poly.pdbx_strand_id
1 'polypeptide(L)'
;MARTLLYVLAGYALLISGYIWFLPQTFYDNTPGVAMMGPFSIHFMKDVSLAYLAGGLILAWAARTGDQRLGYAGAMWFAFHGLFHIWIWIHRGLPFDIIAASDFVGVVTPAALAVWAASRLPSPTRTA
;
A
#
# COMPACT_ATOMS: atom_id res chain seq x y z
N MET A 1 13.44 13.85 5.55
CA MET A 1 12.81 13.42 4.27
C MET A 1 12.17 12.05 4.39
N ALA A 2 12.90 10.98 4.70
CA ALA A 2 12.33 9.62 4.84
C ALA A 2 11.15 9.52 5.82
N ARG A 3 11.29 10.07 7.03
CA ARG A 3 10.21 10.10 8.04
C ARG A 3 8.95 10.83 7.55
N THR A 4 9.13 11.96 6.87
CA THR A 4 8.03 12.72 6.27
C THR A 4 7.30 11.89 5.22
N LEU A 5 8.04 11.19 4.35
CA LEU A 5 7.45 10.32 3.35
C LEU A 5 6.69 9.15 3.99
N LEU A 6 7.20 8.56 5.07
CA LEU A 6 6.47 7.52 5.83
C LEU A 6 5.15 8.06 6.40
N TYR A 7 5.11 9.29 6.92
CA TYR A 7 3.85 9.91 7.36
C TYR A 7 2.88 10.15 6.20
N VAL A 8 3.37 10.61 5.05
CA VAL A 8 2.53 10.80 3.85
C VAL A 8 1.94 9.47 3.39
N LEU A 9 2.74 8.41 3.32
CA LEU A 9 2.31 7.07 2.94
C LEU A 9 1.35 6.46 3.97
N ALA A 10 1.58 6.69 5.27
CA ALA A 10 0.65 6.31 6.31
C ALA A 10 -0.69 7.02 6.15
N GLY A 11 -0.68 8.34 5.93
CA GLY A 11 -1.90 9.11 5.67
C GLY A 11 -2.66 8.61 4.45
N TYR A 12 -1.95 8.33 3.35
CA TYR A 12 -2.51 7.68 2.16
C TYR A 12 -3.20 6.36 2.50
N ALA A 13 -2.52 5.47 3.24
CA ALA A 13 -3.07 4.18 3.65
C ALA A 13 -4.35 4.32 4.48
N LEU A 14 -4.36 5.26 5.43
CA LEU A 14 -5.52 5.51 6.29
C LEU A 14 -6.70 6.06 5.50
N LEU A 15 -6.45 6.93 4.51
CA LEU A 15 -7.50 7.43 3.62
C LEU A 15 -8.09 6.32 2.74
N ILE A 16 -7.25 5.47 2.14
CA ILE A 16 -7.70 4.32 1.35
C ILE A 16 -8.45 3.32 2.23
N SER A 17 -7.94 3.00 3.41
CA SER A 17 -8.61 2.15 4.39
C SER A 17 -9.99 2.71 4.75
N GLY A 18 -10.08 3.99 5.10
CA GLY A 18 -11.35 4.65 5.38
C GLY A 18 -12.32 4.59 4.19
N TYR A 19 -11.83 4.85 2.97
CA TYR A 19 -12.67 4.79 1.78
C TYR A 19 -13.24 3.39 1.54
N ILE A 20 -12.40 2.35 1.59
CA ILE A 20 -12.83 0.96 1.42
C ILE A 20 -13.74 0.53 2.56
N TRP A 21 -13.46 0.93 3.81
CA TRP A 21 -14.27 0.56 4.96
C TRP A 21 -15.66 1.18 4.90
N PHE A 22 -15.77 2.48 4.68
CA PHE A 22 -17.06 3.18 4.78
C PHE A 22 -17.85 3.16 3.47
N LEU A 23 -17.18 3.08 2.31
CA LEU A 23 -17.79 3.11 0.98
C LEU A 23 -17.27 1.97 0.08
N PRO A 24 -17.37 0.69 0.49
CA PRO A 24 -16.77 -0.45 -0.20
C PRO A 24 -17.31 -0.65 -1.63
N GLN A 25 -18.62 -0.47 -1.83
CA GLN A 25 -19.24 -0.57 -3.15
C GLN A 25 -18.74 0.55 -4.07
N THR A 26 -18.68 1.79 -3.56
CA THR A 26 -18.17 2.94 -4.31
C THR A 26 -16.70 2.74 -4.70
N PHE A 27 -15.87 2.19 -3.81
CA PHE A 27 -14.49 1.83 -4.14
C PHE A 27 -14.44 0.77 -5.24
N TYR A 28 -15.24 -0.30 -5.15
CA TYR A 28 -15.32 -1.36 -6.15
C TYR A 28 -15.68 -0.82 -7.54
N ASP A 29 -16.70 0.04 -7.61
CA ASP A 29 -17.25 0.54 -8.87
C ASP A 29 -16.35 1.59 -9.53
N ASN A 30 -15.64 2.40 -8.74
CA ASN A 30 -14.91 3.56 -9.24
C ASN A 30 -13.39 3.37 -9.32
N THR A 31 -12.83 2.31 -8.75
CA THR A 31 -11.39 2.06 -8.82
C THR A 31 -11.05 1.28 -10.09
N PRO A 32 -10.28 1.86 -11.03
CA PRO A 32 -9.98 1.20 -12.30
C PRO A 32 -9.37 -0.20 -12.11
N GLY A 33 -9.95 -1.19 -12.78
CA GLY A 33 -9.47 -2.58 -12.76
C GLY A 33 -9.97 -3.44 -11.59
N VAL A 34 -10.53 -2.87 -10.52
CA VAL A 34 -10.98 -3.67 -9.36
C VAL A 34 -12.12 -4.62 -9.72
N ALA A 35 -13.14 -4.15 -10.45
CA ALA A 35 -14.25 -5.00 -10.90
C ALA A 35 -13.83 -6.12 -11.87
N MET A 36 -12.64 -6.02 -12.50
CA MET A 36 -12.10 -7.07 -13.36
C MET A 36 -11.51 -8.25 -12.57
N MET A 37 -11.33 -8.10 -11.24
CA MET A 37 -10.75 -9.14 -10.38
C MET A 37 -11.78 -10.13 -9.83
N GLY A 38 -13.06 -9.95 -10.15
CA GLY A 38 -14.15 -10.83 -9.73
C GLY A 38 -15.36 -10.08 -9.16
N PRO A 39 -16.42 -10.82 -8.78
CA PRO A 39 -17.63 -10.23 -8.22
C PRO A 39 -17.37 -9.52 -6.88
N PHE A 40 -18.19 -8.52 -6.58
CA PHE A 40 -18.11 -7.79 -5.31
C PHE A 40 -18.27 -8.74 -4.11
N SER A 41 -17.35 -8.60 -3.15
CA SER A 41 -17.41 -9.25 -1.84
C SER A 41 -17.12 -8.23 -0.76
N ILE A 42 -18.14 -7.95 0.07
CA ILE A 42 -17.99 -7.02 1.19
C ILE A 42 -16.93 -7.48 2.19
N HIS A 43 -16.87 -8.79 2.45
CA HIS A 43 -15.88 -9.36 3.37
C HIS A 43 -14.47 -9.11 2.85
N PHE A 44 -14.22 -9.44 1.58
CA PHE A 44 -12.92 -9.20 0.94
C PHE A 44 -12.51 -7.72 0.98
N MET A 45 -13.43 -6.80 0.71
CA MET A 45 -13.15 -5.36 0.81
C MET A 45 -12.74 -4.96 2.23
N LYS A 46 -13.39 -5.50 3.26
CA LYS A 46 -13.05 -5.21 4.66
C LYS A 46 -11.67 -5.75 5.02
N ASP A 47 -11.29 -6.91 4.51
CA ASP A 47 -9.95 -7.46 4.72
C ASP A 47 -8.87 -6.58 4.09
N VAL A 48 -9.07 -6.14 2.84
CA VAL A 48 -8.16 -5.20 2.16
C VAL A 48 -8.05 -3.89 2.94
N SER A 49 -9.18 -3.35 3.42
CA SER A 49 -9.21 -2.17 4.27
C SER A 49 -8.36 -2.33 5.54
N LEU A 50 -8.47 -3.47 6.23
CA LEU A 50 -7.72 -3.75 7.45
C LEU A 50 -6.22 -3.93 7.16
N ALA A 51 -5.86 -4.48 6.01
CA ALA A 51 -4.47 -4.58 5.60
C ALA A 51 -3.83 -3.18 5.37
N TYR A 52 -4.54 -2.27 4.68
CA TYR A 52 -4.12 -0.87 4.55
C TYR A 52 -4.03 -0.16 5.91
N LEU A 53 -4.99 -0.40 6.81
CA LEU A 53 -4.97 0.15 8.17
C LEU A 53 -3.72 -0.30 8.93
N ALA A 54 -3.47 -1.61 8.97
CA ALA A 54 -2.34 -2.19 9.69
C ALA A 54 -1.00 -1.68 9.15
N GLY A 55 -0.80 -1.73 7.82
CA GLY A 55 0.41 -1.21 7.19
C GLY A 55 0.61 0.28 7.47
N GLY A 56 -0.44 1.09 7.30
CA GLY A 56 -0.43 2.53 7.57
C GLY A 56 -0.07 2.89 9.00
N LEU A 57 -0.68 2.23 9.98
CA LEU A 57 -0.40 2.47 11.40
C LEU A 57 1.04 2.10 11.77
N ILE A 58 1.57 1.00 11.22
CA ILE A 58 2.97 0.61 11.45
C ILE A 58 3.93 1.60 10.77
N LEU A 59 3.63 2.09 9.56
CA LEU A 59 4.44 3.13 8.91
C LEU A 59 4.44 4.44 9.72
N ALA A 60 3.29 4.85 10.27
CA ALA A 60 3.21 6.02 11.14
C ALA A 60 4.02 5.82 12.44
N TRP A 61 3.99 4.61 12.99
CA TRP A 61 4.80 4.26 14.16
C TRP A 61 6.29 4.31 13.83
N ALA A 62 6.73 3.72 12.72
CA ALA A 62 8.10 3.80 12.24
C ALA A 62 8.55 5.25 12.00
N ALA A 63 7.69 6.10 11.43
CA ALA A 63 7.98 7.51 11.24
C ALA A 63 8.16 8.24 12.57
N ARG A 64 7.37 7.88 13.59
CA ARG A 64 7.45 8.47 14.93
C ARG A 64 8.72 8.07 15.68
N THR A 65 9.07 6.78 15.68
CA THR A 65 10.21 6.25 16.44
C THR A 65 11.52 6.31 15.70
N GLY A 66 11.49 6.36 14.36
CA GLY A 66 12.67 6.19 13.52
C GLY A 66 13.16 4.74 13.45
N ASP A 67 12.40 3.76 13.92
CA ASP A 67 12.79 2.35 13.90
C ASP A 67 12.65 1.76 12.48
N GLN A 68 13.79 1.40 11.88
CA GLN A 68 13.86 0.80 10.55
C GLN A 68 13.12 -0.55 10.46
N ARG A 69 13.10 -1.36 11.53
CA ARG A 69 12.40 -2.65 11.55
C ARG A 69 10.90 -2.45 11.41
N LEU A 70 10.35 -1.48 12.14
CA LEU A 70 8.95 -1.07 11.99
C LEU A 70 8.71 -0.52 10.59
N GLY A 71 9.66 0.24 10.03
CA GLY A 71 9.57 0.75 8.66
C GLY A 71 9.36 -0.37 7.65
N TYR A 72 10.18 -1.43 7.71
CA TYR A 72 10.02 -2.59 6.85
C TYR A 72 8.72 -3.36 7.13
N ALA A 73 8.38 -3.59 8.40
CA ALA A 73 7.14 -4.29 8.77
C ALA A 73 5.91 -3.59 8.21
N GLY A 74 5.82 -2.26 8.32
CA GLY A 74 4.71 -1.48 7.75
C GLY A 74 4.72 -1.47 6.22
N ALA A 75 5.90 -1.53 5.60
CA ALA A 75 6.04 -1.56 4.15
C ALA A 75 5.66 -2.92 3.53
N MET A 76 5.58 -4.01 4.31
CA MET A 76 5.29 -5.37 3.79
C MET A 76 3.96 -5.45 3.05
N TRP A 77 2.89 -4.83 3.58
CA TRP A 77 1.61 -4.79 2.88
C TRP A 77 1.77 -4.17 1.48
N PHE A 78 2.34 -2.97 1.42
CA PHE A 78 2.52 -2.27 0.15
C PHE A 78 3.43 -3.06 -0.80
N ALA A 79 4.53 -3.63 -0.30
CA ALA A 79 5.48 -4.37 -1.12
C ALA A 79 4.85 -5.62 -1.74
N PHE A 80 4.21 -6.48 -0.95
CA PHE A 80 3.59 -7.69 -1.48
C PHE A 80 2.38 -7.39 -2.36
N HIS A 81 1.59 -6.38 -2.00
CA HIS A 81 0.48 -5.93 -2.84
C HIS A 81 1.00 -5.37 -4.18
N GLY A 82 1.99 -4.49 -4.16
CA GLY A 82 2.63 -3.96 -5.37
C GLY A 82 3.24 -5.04 -6.27
N LEU A 83 3.92 -6.04 -5.70
CA LEU A 83 4.46 -7.18 -6.45
C LEU A 83 3.36 -8.02 -7.09
N PHE A 84 2.25 -8.24 -6.38
CA PHE A 84 1.10 -8.96 -6.92
C PHE A 84 0.45 -8.20 -8.09
N HIS A 85 0.38 -6.87 -8.02
CA HIS A 85 -0.12 -6.05 -9.11
C HIS A 85 0.82 -6.03 -10.32
N ILE A 86 2.14 -6.04 -10.13
CA ILE A 86 3.11 -6.26 -11.23
C ILE A 86 2.87 -7.62 -11.88
N TRP A 87 2.65 -8.68 -11.08
CA TRP A 87 2.31 -9.99 -11.60
C TRP A 87 1.03 -9.97 -12.44
N ILE A 88 -0.04 -9.31 -11.98
CA ILE A 88 -1.29 -9.10 -12.75
C ILE A 88 -0.98 -8.35 -14.06
N TRP A 89 -0.18 -7.29 -14.00
CA TRP A 89 0.16 -6.47 -15.15
C TRP A 89 0.88 -7.28 -16.24
N ILE A 90 1.81 -8.15 -15.86
CA ILE A 90 2.47 -9.11 -16.75
C ILE A 90 1.45 -10.06 -17.38
N HIS A 91 0.52 -10.62 -16.59
CA HIS A 91 -0.49 -11.56 -17.09
C HIS A 91 -1.55 -10.90 -17.98
N ARG A 92 -1.73 -9.58 -17.86
CA ARG A 92 -2.55 -8.76 -18.78
C ARG A 92 -1.83 -8.43 -20.09
N GLY A 93 -0.56 -8.82 -20.26
CA GLY A 93 0.22 -8.54 -21.47
C GLY A 93 0.89 -7.16 -21.50
N LEU A 94 1.19 -6.58 -20.34
CA LEU A 94 1.82 -5.26 -20.19
C LEU A 94 1.10 -4.11 -20.94
N PRO A 95 -0.22 -3.93 -20.78
CA PRO A 95 -0.95 -2.83 -21.39
C PRO A 95 -0.45 -1.46 -20.91
N PHE A 96 -0.57 -0.47 -21.79
CA PHE A 96 -0.39 0.95 -21.50
C PHE A 96 -1.74 1.66 -21.57
N ASP A 97 -2.61 1.38 -20.60
CA ASP A 97 -3.97 1.92 -20.50
C ASP A 97 -4.20 2.67 -19.18
N ILE A 98 -5.40 3.23 -19.01
CA ILE A 98 -5.77 3.97 -17.79
C ILE A 98 -5.74 3.08 -16.53
N ILE A 99 -6.01 1.79 -16.67
CA ILE A 99 -5.97 0.83 -15.55
C ILE A 99 -4.52 0.65 -15.12
N ALA A 100 -3.60 0.41 -16.05
CA ALA A 100 -2.18 0.29 -15.78
C ALA A 100 -1.59 1.59 -15.20
N ALA A 101 -2.02 2.75 -15.69
CA ALA A 101 -1.59 4.04 -15.13
C ALA A 101 -2.11 4.24 -13.69
N SER A 102 -3.39 3.96 -13.44
CA SER A 102 -3.99 4.01 -12.10
C SER A 102 -3.31 3.04 -11.14
N ASP A 103 -3.02 1.83 -11.60
CA ASP A 103 -2.34 0.78 -10.85
C ASP A 103 -0.90 1.19 -10.48
N PHE A 104 -0.15 1.69 -11.45
CA PHE A 104 1.22 2.13 -11.25
C PHE A 104 1.31 3.26 -10.23
N VAL A 105 0.41 4.25 -10.30
CA VAL A 105 0.38 5.40 -9.41
C VAL A 105 -0.17 5.05 -8.03
N GLY A 106 -1.27 4.29 -7.97
CA GLY A 106 -1.99 4.01 -6.72
C GLY A 106 -1.43 2.83 -5.92
N VAL A 107 -0.71 1.91 -6.57
CA VAL A 107 -0.28 0.65 -5.95
C VAL A 107 1.24 0.47 -6.02
N VAL A 108 1.82 0.48 -7.21
CA VAL A 108 3.26 0.19 -7.39
C VAL A 108 4.14 1.30 -6.83
N THR A 109 3.80 2.56 -7.09
CA THR A 109 4.59 3.72 -6.63
C THR A 109 4.63 3.81 -5.09
N PRO A 110 3.50 3.73 -4.36
CA PRO A 110 3.52 3.70 -2.89
C PRO A 110 4.34 2.53 -2.32
N ALA A 111 4.31 1.36 -2.97
CA ALA A 111 5.12 0.21 -2.59
C ALA A 111 6.61 0.50 -2.66
N ALA A 112 7.09 1.00 -3.80
CA ALA A 112 8.49 1.37 -3.97
C ALA A 112 8.92 2.47 -2.97
N LEU A 113 8.08 3.48 -2.78
CA LEU A 113 8.35 4.58 -1.86
C LEU A 113 8.36 4.15 -0.39
N ALA A 114 7.49 3.23 0.03
CA ALA A 114 7.46 2.71 1.40
C ALA A 114 8.75 1.95 1.74
N VAL A 115 9.18 1.05 0.85
CA VAL A 115 10.42 0.27 1.02
C VAL A 115 11.63 1.20 1.00
N TRP A 116 11.68 2.14 0.06
CA TRP A 116 12.75 3.13 -0.01
C TRP A 116 12.80 3.96 1.29
N ALA A 117 11.68 4.52 1.74
CA ALA A 117 11.63 5.34 2.94
C ALA A 117 12.06 4.56 4.20
N ALA A 118 11.63 3.30 4.34
CA ALA A 118 12.06 2.41 5.41
C ALA A 118 13.57 2.18 5.40
N SER A 119 14.17 1.93 4.22
CA SER A 119 15.62 1.73 4.08
C SER A 119 16.46 2.95 4.49
N ARG A 120 15.85 4.14 4.52
CA ARG A 120 16.50 5.40 4.90
C ARG A 120 16.37 5.73 6.38
N LEU A 121 15.64 4.93 7.16
CA LEU A 121 15.64 5.05 8.62
C LEU A 121 16.97 4.53 9.21
N PRO A 122 17.41 5.04 10.38
CA PRO A 122 18.59 4.53 11.06
C PRO A 122 18.48 3.02 11.31
N SER A 123 19.49 2.26 10.89
CA SER A 123 19.55 0.84 11.23
C SER A 123 19.72 0.67 12.74
N PRO A 124 19.06 -0.34 13.35
CA PRO A 124 19.32 -0.69 14.73
C PRO A 124 20.81 -1.03 14.85
N THR A 125 21.56 -0.24 15.62
CA THR A 125 22.93 -0.59 15.98
C THR A 125 22.89 -1.96 16.64
N ARG A 126 23.55 -2.93 16.02
CA ARG A 126 23.71 -4.28 16.57
C ARG A 126 24.62 -4.16 17.78
N THR A 127 24.04 -3.91 18.96
CA THR A 127 24.73 -4.20 20.22
C THR A 127 24.77 -5.71 20.32
N ALA A 128 25.92 -6.27 19.92
CA ALA A 128 26.29 -7.65 20.19
C ALA A 128 26.48 -7.84 21.70
#